data_AF-A0A914V5W2-F1
#
_entry.id   AF-A0A914V5W2-F1
#
_cell.length_a   1.000
_cell.length_b   1.000
_cell.length_c   1.000
_cell.angle_alpha   90.00
_cell.angle_beta   90.00
_cell.angle_gamma   90.00
#
_symmetry.space_group_name_H-M   'P 1'
#
loop_
_entity.id
_entity.type
_entity.pdbx_description
1 polymer ?
#
loop_
_entity_poly.entity_id
_entity_poly.type
_entity_poly.pdbx_seq_one_letter_code
_entity_poly.pdbx_strand_id
1 'polypeptide(L)'
;MAERFHVLSQLEHLQSKYVGTGHSDMNRWDWVTNHHRDSYASYIGHPDVLSLMAVCENESRTRIKFNFLQRMISPCGPPPEKNPLDD
;
A
#
# COMPACT_ATOMS: atom_id res chain seq x y z
N MET A 1 -32.43 -2.09 12.43
CA MET A 1 -31.84 -0.95 11.69
C MET A 1 -30.65 -0.36 12.44
N ALA A 2 -30.77 -0.07 13.75
CA ALA A 2 -29.66 0.41 14.59
C ALA A 2 -28.42 -0.50 14.64
N GLU A 3 -28.59 -1.83 14.70
CA GLU A 3 -27.45 -2.76 14.72
C GLU A 3 -26.59 -2.72 13.45
N ARG A 4 -27.20 -2.50 12.27
CA ARG A 4 -26.44 -2.38 11.01
C ARG A 4 -25.55 -1.14 10.99
N PHE A 5 -26.04 -0.02 11.53
CA PHE A 5 -25.23 1.20 11.67
C PHE A 5 -24.08 1.01 12.65
N HIS A 6 -24.30 0.25 13.73
CA HIS A 6 -23.23 -0.09 14.67
C HIS A 6 -22.12 -0.92 14.01
N VAL A 7 -22.49 -1.92 13.21
CA VAL A 7 -21.52 -2.77 12.48
C VAL A 7 -20.72 -1.95 11.45
N LEU A 8 -21.37 -1.06 10.69
CA LEU A 8 -20.67 -0.21 9.72
C LEU A 8 -19.66 0.72 10.41
N SER A 9 -20.02 1.32 11.55
CA SER A 9 -19.10 2.19 12.29
C SER A 9 -17.86 1.45 12.81
N GLN A 10 -18.00 0.17 13.18
CA GLN A 10 -16.86 -0.65 13.61
C GLN A 10 -15.94 -1.00 12.44
N LEU A 11 -16.50 -1.26 11.25
CA LEU A 11 -15.72 -1.52 10.04
C LEU A 11 -14.96 -0.29 9.58
N GLU A 12 -15.61 0.88 9.55
CA GLU A 12 -14.96 2.16 9.23
C GLU A 12 -13.85 2.47 10.24
N HIS A 13 -14.09 2.20 11.53
CA HIS A 13 -13.05 2.34 12.55
C HIS A 13 -11.83 1.45 12.26
N LEU A 14 -12.03 0.17 11.92
CA LEU A 14 -10.94 -0.74 11.57
C LEU A 14 -10.20 -0.28 10.30
N GLN A 15 -10.93 0.17 9.28
CA GLN A 15 -10.35 0.70 8.04
C GLN A 15 -9.51 1.95 8.28
N SER A 16 -9.94 2.83 9.19
CA SER A 16 -9.15 4.01 9.58
C SER A 16 -7.88 3.66 10.34
N LYS A 17 -7.90 2.57 11.12
CA LYS A 17 -6.78 2.14 11.96
C LYS A 17 -5.72 1.38 11.16
N TYR A 18 -6.16 0.53 10.24
CA TYR A 18 -5.28 -0.35 9.47
C TYR A 18 -5.28 0.06 8.00
N VAL A 19 -4.26 0.84 7.63
CA VAL A 19 -4.03 1.28 6.25
C VAL A 19 -3.97 0.07 5.32
N GLY A 20 -4.68 0.12 4.20
CA GLY A 20 -4.75 -0.97 3.22
C GLY A 20 -5.92 -1.94 3.43
N THR A 21 -6.74 -1.77 4.48
CA THR A 21 -7.98 -2.54 4.65
C THR A 21 -8.95 -2.25 3.49
N GLY A 22 -9.34 -3.29 2.76
CA GLY A 22 -10.23 -3.16 1.61
C GLY A 22 -11.70 -2.91 1.97
N HIS A 23 -12.45 -2.45 0.97
CA HIS A 23 -13.90 -2.29 0.97
C HIS A 23 -14.47 -2.61 -0.43
N SER A 24 -15.79 -2.73 -0.57
CA SER A 24 -16.46 -3.10 -1.82
C SER A 24 -16.14 -2.15 -2.98
N ASP A 25 -15.95 -0.87 -2.67
CA ASP A 25 -15.77 0.19 -3.66
C ASP A 25 -14.28 0.46 -3.95
N MET A 26 -13.38 -0.39 -3.45
CA MET A 26 -11.95 -0.23 -3.64
C MET A 26 -11.58 -0.49 -5.10
N ASN A 27 -10.94 0.49 -5.75
CA ASN A 27 -10.51 0.32 -7.12
C ASN A 27 -9.28 -0.60 -7.18
N ARG A 28 -9.08 -1.26 -8.33
CA ARG A 28 -7.87 -2.03 -8.62
C ARG A 28 -6.60 -1.22 -8.36
N TRP A 29 -6.60 0.06 -8.72
CA TRP A 29 -5.43 0.92 -8.50
C TRP A 29 -5.09 1.08 -7.02
N ASP A 30 -6.08 1.28 -6.15
CA ASP A 30 -5.87 1.40 -4.70
C ASP A 30 -5.32 0.09 -4.12
N TRP A 31 -5.88 -1.04 -4.53
CA TRP A 31 -5.45 -2.36 -4.06
C TRP A 31 -4.00 -2.66 -4.45
N VAL A 32 -3.66 -2.46 -5.73
CA VAL A 32 -2.29 -2.70 -6.23
C VAL A 32 -1.30 -1.72 -5.59
N THR A 33 -1.70 -0.47 -5.34
CA THR A 33 -0.84 0.52 -4.67
C THR A 33 -0.50 0.10 -3.25
N ASN A 34 -1.50 -0.36 -2.47
CA ASN A 34 -1.26 -0.89 -1.13
C ASN A 34 -0.36 -2.13 -1.17
N HIS A 35 -0.60 -3.07 -2.09
CA HIS A 35 0.23 -4.26 -2.24
C HIS A 35 1.71 -3.94 -2.53
N HIS A 36 1.98 -2.95 -3.39
CA HIS A 36 3.35 -2.51 -3.67
C HIS A 36 4.00 -1.86 -2.44
N ARG A 37 3.25 -1.05 -1.68
CA ARG A 37 3.75 -0.44 -0.44
C ARG A 37 4.08 -1.49 0.61
N ASP A 38 3.24 -2.51 0.79
CA ASP A 38 3.49 -3.62 1.71
C ASP A 38 4.72 -4.45 1.31
N SER A 39 4.89 -4.66 0.00
CA SER A 39 6.07 -5.32 -0.56
C SER A 39 7.35 -4.54 -0.25
N TYR A 40 7.38 -3.23 -0.53
CA TYR A 40 8.53 -2.37 -0.21
C TYR A 40 8.80 -2.29 1.30
N ALA A 41 7.77 -2.19 2.12
CA ALA A 41 7.90 -2.22 3.58
C ALA A 41 8.53 -3.54 4.05
N SER A 42 8.11 -4.66 3.48
CA SER A 42 8.69 -5.98 3.75
C SER A 42 10.15 -6.06 3.30
N TYR A 43 10.50 -5.57 2.12
CA TYR A 43 11.89 -5.56 1.63
C TYR A 43 12.81 -4.72 2.51
N ILE A 44 12.32 -3.61 3.06
CA ILE A 44 13.07 -2.77 3.99
C ILE A 44 13.17 -3.41 5.38
N GLY A 45 12.10 -4.08 5.82
CA GLY A 45 11.99 -4.69 7.16
C GLY A 45 12.79 -5.97 7.33
N HIS A 46 12.96 -6.77 6.27
CA HIS A 46 13.70 -8.03 6.30
C HIS A 46 15.16 -7.82 5.85
N PRO A 47 16.15 -7.92 6.75
CA PRO A 47 17.54 -7.61 6.43
C PRO A 47 18.13 -8.50 5.32
N ASP A 48 17.71 -9.77 5.26
CA ASP A 48 18.20 -10.74 4.28
C ASP A 48 17.73 -10.38 2.87
N VAL A 49 16.46 -10.00 2.73
CA VAL A 49 15.87 -9.56 1.46
C VAL A 49 16.51 -8.24 1.02
N LEU A 50 16.69 -7.28 1.94
CA LEU A 50 17.37 -6.02 1.62
C LEU A 50 18.80 -6.26 1.13
N SER A 51 19.51 -7.20 1.75
CA SER A 51 20.89 -7.54 1.39
C SER A 51 20.96 -8.25 0.05
N LEU A 52 20.02 -9.16 -0.23
CA LEU A 52 19.88 -9.80 -1.54
C LEU A 52 19.68 -8.75 -2.64
N MET A 53 18.75 -7.82 -2.44
CA MET A 53 18.48 -6.74 -3.41
C MET A 53 19.70 -5.83 -3.62
N ALA A 54 20.42 -5.50 -2.54
CA ALA A 54 21.65 -4.71 -2.60
C ALA A 54 22.77 -5.40 -3.41
N VAL A 55 22.90 -6.72 -3.27
CA VAL A 55 23.86 -7.50 -4.06
C VAL A 55 23.44 -7.57 -5.53
N CYS A 56 22.16 -7.84 -5.81
CA CYS A 56 21.65 -7.93 -7.19
C CYS A 56 21.79 -6.62 -7.97
N GLU A 57 21.52 -5.48 -7.32
CA GLU A 57 21.61 -4.15 -7.94
C GLU A 57 23.03 -3.55 -7.84
N ASN A 58 23.96 -4.24 -7.17
CA ASN A 58 25.33 -3.77 -6.90
C ASN A 58 25.38 -2.36 -6.27
N GLU A 59 24.53 -2.12 -5.29
CA GLU A 59 24.37 -0.84 -4.61
C GLU A 59 24.43 -1.01 -3.09
N SER A 60 24.74 0.07 -2.37
CA SER A 60 24.76 -0.01 -0.91
C SER A 60 23.36 -0.29 -0.34
N ARG A 61 23.27 -1.04 0.77
CA ARG A 61 22.01 -1.33 1.47
C ARG A 61 21.21 -0.06 1.78
N THR A 62 21.90 1.02 2.15
CA THR A 62 21.30 2.33 2.43
C THR A 62 20.71 2.96 1.17
N ARG A 63 21.40 2.86 0.03
CA ARG A 63 20.91 3.37 -1.25
C ARG A 63 19.66 2.63 -1.71
N ILE A 64 19.65 1.30 -1.63
CA ILE A 64 18.47 0.50 -1.95
C ILE A 64 17.30 0.81 -1.02
N LYS A 65 17.55 0.93 0.29
CA LYS A 65 16.52 1.33 1.25
C LYS A 65 15.92 2.71 0.91
N PHE A 66 16.76 3.68 0.56
CA PHE A 66 16.32 5.00 0.11
C PHE A 66 15.47 4.92 -1.17
N ASN A 67 15.92 4.15 -2.16
CA ASN A 67 15.19 3.97 -3.41
C ASN A 67 13.81 3.32 -3.17
N PHE A 68 13.71 2.31 -2.31
CA PHE A 68 12.43 1.70 -1.94
C PHE A 68 11.50 2.69 -1.24
N LEU A 69 12.00 3.49 -0.29
CA LEU A 69 11.20 4.54 0.37
C LEU A 69 10.67 5.57 -0.64
N GLN A 70 11.47 6.00 -1.61
CA GLN A 70 11.02 6.91 -2.65
C GLN A 70 9.93 6.30 -3.54
N ARG A 71 10.08 5.02 -3.90
CA ARG A 71 9.09 4.30 -4.73
C ARG A 71 7.74 4.09 -4.03
N MET A 72 7.66 4.20 -2.70
CA MET A 72 6.40 4.09 -1.97
C MET A 72 5.43 5.25 -2.22
N ILE A 73 5.91 6.42 -2.69
CA ILE A 73 5.05 7.61 -2.91
C ILE A 73 3.98 7.31 -3.96
N SER A 74 4.39 6.85 -5.14
CA SER A 74 3.51 6.50 -6.25
C SER A 74 4.06 5.27 -6.99
N PRO A 75 3.88 4.07 -6.42
CA PRO A 75 4.46 2.84 -6.99
C PRO A 75 3.79 2.43 -8.30
N CYS A 76 2.54 2.82 -8.51
CA CYS A 76 1.71 2.44 -9.65
C CYS A 76 1.39 3.61 -10.59
N GLY A 77 2.09 4.74 -10.44
CA GLY A 77 1.80 5.97 -11.18
C GLY A 77 0.54 6.69 -10.65
N PRO A 78 0.07 7.73 -11.39
CA PRO A 78 -1.12 8.47 -11.01
C PRO A 78 -2.37 7.57 -10.99
N PRO A 79 -3.36 7.86 -10.13
CA PRO A 79 -4.63 7.15 -10.13
C PRO A 79 -5.36 7.34 -11.46
N PRO A 80 -6.17 6.35 -11.90
CA PRO A 80 -7.00 6.49 -13.08
C PRO A 80 -8.02 7.62 -12.89
N GLU A 81 -8.43 8.25 -13.98
CA GLU A 81 -9.50 9.25 -13.96
C GLU A 81 -10.78 8.61 -13.40
N LYS A 82 -11.42 9.28 -12.45
CA LYS A 82 -12.70 8.82 -11.90
C LYS A 82 -13.75 8.90 -13.00
N ASN A 83 -14.57 7.86 -13.11
CA ASN A 83 -15.68 7.88 -14.06
C ASN A 83 -16.66 8.98 -13.62
N PRO A 84 -17.15 9.87 -14.51
CA PRO A 84 -18.12 10.91 -14.14
C PRO A 84 -19.45 10.38 -13.56
N LEU A 85 -19.65 9.05 -13.59
CA LEU A 85 -20.83 8.36 -13.08
C LEU A 85 -20.64 7.81 -11.66
N ASP A 86 -19.42 7.89 -11.10
CA ASP A 86 -19.07 7.41 -9.75
C ASP A 86 -19.11 8.54 -8.69
N ASP A 87 -19.70 9.69 -9.02
CA ASP A 87 -20.00 10.81 -8.09
C ASP A 87 -21.42 10.71 -7.49
#